data_AF-A0A8M9PNS4-F1
#
_entry.id   AF-A0A8M9PNS4-F1
#
_cell.length_a   1.000
_cell.length_b   1.000
_cell.length_c   1.000
_cell.angle_alpha   90.00
_cell.angle_beta   90.00
_cell.angle_gamma   90.00
#
_symmetry.space_group_name_H-M   'P 1'
#
loop_
_entity.id
_entity.type
_entity.pdbx_description
1 polymer ?
#
loop_
_entity_poly.entity_id
_entity_poly.type
_entity_poly.pdbx_seq_one_letter_code
_entity_poly.pdbx_strand_id
1 'polypeptide(L)'
;MSGDSDVPQDLRESVQDAVGLQLKVCFLKKVNLEVKGDKLESRVLALAPHRVFLLSTRVPAKVDQSFSVFDIQSISSIRQKQRAD
;
A
#
# COMPACT_ATOMS: atom_id res chain seq x y z
N MET A 1 9.37 18.10 0.21
CA MET A 1 8.37 17.32 0.96
C MET A 1 9.12 16.32 1.80
N SER A 2 9.48 16.73 3.02
CA SER A 2 10.26 15.92 3.96
C SER A 2 9.29 15.11 4.79
N GLY A 3 9.18 13.82 4.49
CA GLY A 3 8.31 12.90 5.21
C GLY A 3 8.84 11.50 5.00
N ASP A 4 9.81 11.15 5.83
CA ASP A 4 10.39 9.85 6.09
C ASP A 4 9.96 8.73 5.14
N SER A 5 10.91 8.38 4.28
CA SER A 5 10.96 7.11 3.60
C SER A 5 11.10 5.97 4.61
N ASP A 6 10.01 5.64 5.32
CA ASP A 6 9.92 4.49 6.22
C ASP A 6 10.20 3.15 5.49
N VAL A 7 10.16 3.18 4.16
CA VAL A 7 10.40 2.01 3.32
C VAL A 7 11.91 1.89 3.02
N PRO A 8 12.59 0.83 3.53
CA PRO A 8 14.02 0.60 3.28
C PRO A 8 14.28 0.37 1.79
N GLN A 9 15.49 0.70 1.33
CA GLN A 9 15.85 0.67 -0.09
C GLN A 9 15.64 -0.71 -0.72
N ASP A 10 16.02 -1.80 -0.04
CA ASP A 10 15.84 -3.17 -0.56
C ASP A 10 14.36 -3.47 -0.84
N LEU A 11 13.47 -2.97 0.02
CA LEU A 11 12.04 -3.13 -0.17
C LEU A 11 11.54 -2.24 -1.32
N ARG A 12 12.09 -1.04 -1.50
CA ARG A 12 11.73 -0.16 -2.64
C ARG A 12 12.06 -0.81 -3.97
N GLU A 13 13.26 -1.36 -4.10
CA GLU A 13 13.71 -2.07 -5.30
C GLU A 13 12.82 -3.29 -5.54
N SER A 14 12.56 -4.07 -4.49
CA SER A 14 11.67 -5.22 -4.60
C SER A 14 10.23 -4.86 -4.97
N VAL A 15 9.70 -3.72 -4.50
CA VAL A 15 8.39 -3.21 -4.92
C VAL A 15 8.42 -2.78 -6.39
N GLN A 16 9.49 -2.11 -6.82
CA GLN A 16 9.66 -1.71 -8.23
C GLN A 16 9.69 -2.93 -9.15
N ASP A 17 10.38 -4.00 -8.75
CA ASP A 17 10.40 -5.27 -9.47
C ASP A 17 9.02 -5.93 -9.51
N ALA A 18 8.29 -5.94 -8.39
CA ALA A 18 6.98 -6.57 -8.28
C ALA A 18 5.88 -5.82 -9.06
N VAL A 19 5.95 -4.50 -9.09
CA VAL A 19 5.00 -3.64 -9.83
C VAL A 19 5.33 -3.60 -11.32
N GLY A 20 6.62 -3.67 -11.65
CA GLY A 20 7.15 -3.64 -13.01
C GLY A 20 8.09 -2.46 -13.23
N LEU A 21 9.30 -2.75 -13.71
CA LEU A 21 10.41 -1.79 -13.89
C LEU A 21 10.05 -0.54 -14.73
N GLN A 22 9.04 -0.64 -15.61
CA GLN A 22 8.62 0.47 -16.47
C GLN A 22 7.59 1.39 -15.82
N LEU A 23 6.96 0.98 -14.71
CA LEU A 23 5.96 1.79 -14.03
C LEU A 23 6.63 2.76 -13.06
N LYS A 24 6.39 4.05 -13.26
CA LYS A 24 6.86 5.08 -12.34
C LYS A 24 6.08 5.00 -11.03
N VAL A 25 6.70 4.55 -9.94
CA VAL A 25 6.11 4.66 -8.60
C VAL A 25 6.30 6.10 -8.11
N CYS A 26 5.21 6.86 -8.00
CA CYS A 26 5.20 8.26 -7.56
C CYS A 26 5.15 8.41 -6.05
N PHE A 27 4.57 7.42 -5.35
CA PHE A 27 4.46 7.44 -3.89
C PHE A 27 4.57 6.02 -3.34
N LEU A 28 5.31 5.86 -2.25
CA LEU A 28 5.52 4.59 -1.60
C LEU A 28 5.55 4.77 -0.08
N LYS A 29 4.68 4.05 0.64
CA LYS A 29 4.56 4.18 2.10
C LYS A 29 4.14 2.87 2.76
N LYS A 30 4.70 2.56 3.93
CA LYS A 30 4.16 1.48 4.78
C LYS A 30 2.84 1.92 5.42
N VAL A 31 1.87 1.03 5.40
CA VAL A 31 0.53 1.22 5.94
C VAL A 31 0.15 0.00 6.78
N ASN A 32 -0.74 0.20 7.75
CA ASN A 32 -1.35 -0.89 8.50
C ASN A 32 -2.73 -1.14 7.90
N LEU A 33 -2.92 -2.31 7.31
CA LEU A 33 -4.19 -2.75 6.77
C LEU A 33 -4.95 -3.53 7.84
N GLU A 34 -6.16 -3.10 8.18
CA GLU A 34 -7.09 -3.90 8.98
C GLU A 34 -7.57 -5.10 8.15
N VAL A 35 -7.40 -6.30 8.70
CA VAL A 35 -7.90 -7.55 8.12
C VAL A 35 -9.09 -8.05 8.95
N LYS A 36 -9.34 -9.36 9.03
CA LYS A 36 -10.46 -9.88 9.86
C LYS A 36 -10.32 -9.44 11.32
N GLY A 37 -11.33 -8.74 11.83
CA GLY A 37 -11.38 -8.25 13.22
C GLY A 37 -10.36 -7.13 13.46
N ASP A 38 -9.88 -6.99 14.69
CA ASP A 38 -8.93 -5.93 15.06
C ASP A 38 -7.47 -6.22 14.67
N LYS A 39 -7.24 -7.20 13.79
CA LYS A 39 -5.88 -7.56 13.37
C LYS A 39 -5.41 -6.57 12.31
N LEU A 40 -4.30 -5.89 12.59
CA LEU A 40 -3.60 -5.05 11.65
C LEU A 40 -2.43 -5.81 11.01
N GLU A 41 -2.32 -5.75 9.70
CA GLU A 41 -1.18 -6.28 8.96
C GLU A 41 -0.40 -5.16 8.29
N SER A 42 0.93 -5.17 8.46
CA SER A 42 1.80 -4.22 7.78
C SER A 42 1.87 -4.56 6.30
N ARG A 43 1.61 -3.54 5.48
CA ARG A 43 1.59 -3.59 4.01
C ARG A 43 2.29 -2.35 3.45
N VAL A 44 2.56 -2.37 2.16
CA VAL A 44 3.20 -1.28 1.44
C VAL A 44 2.23 -0.80 0.37
N LEU A 45 1.86 0.48 0.45
CA LEU A 45 1.05 1.14 -0.54
C LEU A 45 1.97 1.81 -1.57
N ALA A 46 1.88 1.39 -2.83
CA ALA A 46 2.60 1.98 -3.95
C ALA A 46 1.60 2.62 -4.92
N LEU A 47 1.78 3.91 -5.21
CA LEU A 47 0.97 4.64 -6.18
C LEU A 47 1.80 4.89 -7.43
N ALA A 48 1.32 4.40 -8.56
CA ALA A 48 1.81 4.68 -9.90
C ALA A 48 0.77 5.52 -10.67
N PRO A 49 1.12 6.09 -11.84
CA PRO A 49 0.13 6.71 -12.72
C PRO A 49 -1.04 5.76 -12.97
N HIS A 50 -2.24 6.22 -12.62
CA HIS A 50 -3.51 5.50 -12.80
C HIS A 50 -3.65 4.17 -12.05
N ARG A 51 -2.64 3.72 -11.30
CA ARG A 51 -2.66 2.40 -10.68
C ARG A 51 -2.15 2.42 -9.25
N VAL A 52 -2.88 1.74 -8.39
CA VAL A 52 -2.56 1.61 -6.97
C VAL A 52 -2.28 0.16 -6.67
N PHE A 53 -1.24 -0.10 -5.88
CA PHE A 53 -0.83 -1.43 -5.48
C PHE A 53 -0.70 -1.51 -3.96
N LEU A 54 -1.17 -2.61 -3.41
CA LEU A 54 -0.88 -3.01 -2.06
C LEU A 54 0.04 -4.24 -2.10
N LEU A 55 1.19 -4.12 -1.45
CA LEU A 55 2.21 -5.16 -1.44
C LEU A 55 2.51 -5.63 -0.03
N SER A 56 2.95 -6.88 0.08
CA SER A 56 3.55 -7.40 1.31
C SER A 56 4.87 -6.71 1.64
N THR A 57 5.19 -6.63 2.94
CA THR A 57 6.44 -6.02 3.44
C THR A 57 7.64 -6.97 3.41
N ARG A 58 7.44 -8.23 3.03
CA ARG A 58 8.51 -9.24 2.96
C ARG A 58 9.24 -9.11 1.65
N VAL A 59 10.56 -9.29 1.65
CA VAL A 59 11.37 -9.36 0.43
C VAL A 59 11.51 -10.84 0.01
N PRO A 60 11.23 -11.21 -1.26
CA PRO A 60 10.72 -10.35 -2.32
C PRO A 60 9.27 -9.92 -2.09
N ALA A 61 8.99 -8.64 -2.33
CA ALA A 61 7.67 -8.05 -2.23
C ALA A 61 6.73 -8.70 -3.24
N LYS A 62 5.48 -8.91 -2.82
CA LYS A 62 4.43 -9.48 -3.66
C LYS A 62 3.24 -8.53 -3.68
N VAL A 63 2.68 -8.32 -4.87
CA VAL A 63 1.43 -7.58 -5.05
C VAL A 63 0.30 -8.44 -4.53
N ASP A 64 -0.34 -8.00 -3.45
CA ASP A 64 -1.53 -8.65 -2.90
C ASP A 64 -2.79 -8.15 -3.62
N GLN A 65 -2.84 -6.85 -3.88
CA GLN A 65 -3.98 -6.20 -4.55
C GLN A 65 -3.50 -5.09 -5.47
N SER A 66 -4.24 -4.88 -6.56
CA SER A 66 -4.06 -3.69 -7.40
C SER A 66 -5.41 -3.22 -7.95
N PHE A 67 -5.56 -1.92 -8.13
CA PHE A 67 -6.74 -1.35 -8.79
C PHE A 67 -6.36 -0.14 -9.65
N SER A 68 -7.18 0.14 -10.67
CA SER A 68 -7.08 1.37 -11.45
C SER A 68 -7.77 2.51 -10.71
N VAL A 69 -7.13 3.68 -10.68
CA VAL A 69 -7.75 4.90 -10.12
C VAL A 69 -9.03 5.26 -10.87
N PHE A 70 -9.13 4.89 -12.14
CA PHE A 70 -10.34 5.09 -12.95
C PHE A 70 -11.52 4.19 -12.55
N ASP A 71 -11.26 3.10 -11.83
CA ASP A 71 -12.32 2.18 -11.38
C ASP A 71 -12.95 2.63 -10.06
N ILE A 72 -12.42 3.70 -9.43
CA ILE A 72 -12.93 4.22 -8.17
C ILE A 72 -14.28 4.92 -8.43
N GLN A 73 -15.34 4.36 -7.85
CA GLN A 73 -16.69 4.96 -7.93
C GLN A 73 -17.02 5.83 -6.71
N SER A 74 -16.47 5.49 -5.54
CA SER A 74 -16.64 6.27 -4.30
C SER A 74 -15.49 6.01 -3.34
N ILE A 75 -15.25 6.96 -2.43
CA ILE A 75 -14.29 6.84 -1.33
C ILE A 75 -15.04 7.19 -0.06
N SER A 76 -15.01 6.29 0.93
CA SER A 76 -15.56 6.53 2.26
C SER A 76 -14.52 6.17 3.32
N SER A 77 -14.57 6.87 4.45
CA SER A 77 -13.77 6.56 5.63
C SER A 77 -14.69 6.04 6.73
N ILE A 78 -14.45 4.84 7.21
CA ILE A 78 -15.19 4.27 8.33
C ILE A 78 -14.35 4.50 9.57
N ARG A 79 -14.87 5.23 10.56
CA ARG A 79 -14.24 5.21 11.90
C ARG A 79 -14.63 3.89 12.53
N GLN A 80 -13.65 3.07 12.95
CA GLN A 80 -13.95 1.95 13.83
C GLN A 80 -14.63 2.52 15.07
N LYS A 81 -15.90 2.17 15.26
CA LYS A 81 -16.66 2.54 16.44
C LYS A 81 -15.93 1.89 17.61
N GLN A 82 -15.22 2.68 18.42
CA GLN A 82 -14.68 2.19 19.68
C GLN A 82 -15.85 1.53 20.40
N ARG A 83 -15.77 0.21 20.62
CA ARG A 83 -16.70 -0.50 21.49
C ARG A 83 -16.42 0.03 22.89
N ALA A 84 -17.08 1.13 23.25
CA ALA A 84 -17.26 1.51 24.62
C ALA A 84 -18.15 0.42 25.24
N ASP A 85 -17.57 -0.20 26.26
CA ASP A 85 -18.15 -1.11 27.25
C ASP A 85 -19.61 -0.78 27.60
#